data_AF-A0A8S3UCR1-F1
#
_entry.id   AF-A0A8S3UCR1-F1
#
_cell.length_a   1.000
_cell.length_b   1.000
_cell.length_c   1.000
_cell.angle_alpha   90.00
_cell.angle_beta   90.00
_cell.angle_gamma   90.00
#
_symmetry.space_group_name_H-M   'P 1'
#
loop_
_entity.id
_entity.type
_entity.pdbx_description
1 polymer ?
#
loop_
_entity_poly.entity_id
_entity_poly.type
_entity_poly.pdbx_seq_one_letter_code
_entity_poly.pdbx_strand_id
1 'polypeptide(L)'
;MIETSLKTKINEFPKVAFSDVKRQDVLSEILSIKENPVYGKLLSYFDSSVGINPIMSKLPQSLQYKWRDEATNYKKSKNVPYPPFSFFVEFISDQASKYNDPGFKFESDQNNNSPQARDKKSGRSSQRPRLSVRNINVSKTEIATSTEGIKPIKLKCAIHKTNHSLNDCRSFLSKSI
;
A
#
# COMPACT_ATOMS: atom_id res chain seq x y z
N MET A 1 -7.35 8.93 34.60
CA MET A 1 -8.48 9.08 33.67
C MET A 1 -8.01 9.40 32.23
N ILE A 2 -7.04 10.29 32.03
CA ILE A 2 -6.51 10.63 30.69
C ILE A 2 -5.67 9.50 30.08
N GLU A 3 -4.71 8.94 30.82
CA GLU A 3 -3.87 7.83 30.31
C GLU A 3 -4.70 6.58 29.93
N THR A 4 -5.69 6.24 30.76
CA THR A 4 -6.61 5.13 30.49
C THR A 4 -7.47 5.40 29.26
N SER A 5 -7.93 6.64 29.05
CA SER A 5 -8.67 7.03 27.85
C SER A 5 -7.81 6.92 26.58
N LEU A 6 -6.55 7.40 26.63
CA LEU A 6 -5.61 7.29 25.53
C LEU A 6 -5.27 5.82 25.20
N LYS A 7 -5.03 5.00 26.22
CA LYS A 7 -4.81 3.56 26.05
C LYS A 7 -6.03 2.87 25.44
N THR A 8 -7.24 3.23 25.86
CA THR A 8 -8.47 2.69 25.27
C THR A 8 -8.61 3.11 23.81
N LYS A 9 -8.39 4.39 23.46
CA LYS A 9 -8.36 4.86 22.06
C LYS A 9 -7.33 4.10 21.22
N ILE A 10 -6.15 3.81 21.77
CA ILE A 10 -5.11 3.00 21.09
C ILE A 10 -5.55 1.53 20.94
N ASN A 11 -6.25 0.97 21.94
CA ASN A 11 -6.68 -0.42 21.92
C ASN A 11 -7.89 -0.66 21.00
N GLU A 12 -8.75 0.35 20.84
CA GLU A 12 -9.90 0.34 19.94
C GLU A 12 -9.51 0.43 18.45
N PHE A 13 -8.22 0.59 18.12
CA PHE A 13 -7.77 0.57 16.74
C PHE A 13 -8.17 -0.76 16.06
N PRO A 14 -9.02 -0.72 15.02
CA PRO A 14 -9.31 -1.90 14.22
C PRO A 14 -8.01 -2.37 13.56
N LYS A 15 -7.81 -3.69 13.48
CA LYS A 15 -6.69 -4.32 12.76
C LYS A 15 -6.86 -4.16 11.23
N VAL A 16 -7.03 -2.96 10.68
CA VAL A 16 -7.19 -2.77 9.23
C VAL A 16 -6.61 -1.44 8.71
N ALA A 17 -6.10 -1.54 7.47
CA ALA A 17 -5.68 -0.56 6.47
C ALA A 17 -4.74 0.62 6.82
N PHE A 18 -3.83 0.85 5.86
CA PHE A 18 -2.76 1.85 5.84
C PHE A 18 -3.23 3.32 5.81
N SER A 19 -4.49 3.57 5.46
CA SER A 19 -5.00 4.90 5.10
C SER A 19 -5.83 5.60 6.17
N ASP A 20 -5.94 5.05 7.38
CA ASP A 20 -6.84 5.61 8.40
C ASP A 20 -6.31 6.95 8.92
N VAL A 21 -6.84 8.04 8.36
CA VAL A 21 -6.64 9.44 8.82
C VAL A 21 -6.88 9.55 10.33
N LYS A 22 -7.88 8.83 10.84
CA LYS A 22 -8.21 8.75 12.27
C LYS A 22 -7.04 8.29 13.15
N ARG A 23 -6.11 7.48 12.62
CA ARG A 23 -4.93 7.01 13.35
C ARG A 23 -3.88 8.12 13.48
N GLN A 24 -3.69 8.90 12.42
CA GLN A 24 -2.80 10.07 12.47
C GLN A 24 -3.33 11.10 13.47
N ASP A 25 -4.65 11.36 13.45
CA ASP A 25 -5.29 12.32 14.36
C ASP A 25 -5.06 11.96 15.83
N VAL A 26 -5.24 10.68 16.21
CA VAL A 26 -5.02 10.22 17.59
C VAL A 26 -3.56 10.31 18.01
N LEU A 27 -2.61 10.00 17.10
CA LEU A 27 -1.18 10.12 17.41
C LEU A 27 -0.75 11.57 17.58
N SER A 28 -1.28 12.47 16.75
CA SER A 28 -1.11 13.91 16.89
C SER A 28 -1.73 14.43 18.19
N GLU A 29 -2.93 13.96 18.56
CA GLU A 29 -3.57 14.29 19.84
C GLU A 29 -2.68 13.89 21.03
N ILE A 30 -2.13 12.67 21.02
CA ILE A 30 -1.20 12.20 22.06
C ILE A 30 0.05 13.07 22.12
N LEU A 31 0.61 13.44 20.97
CA LEU A 31 1.79 14.30 20.89
C LEU A 31 1.51 15.68 21.50
N SER A 32 0.39 16.30 21.14
CA SER A 32 -0.01 17.60 21.70
C SER A 32 -0.25 17.54 23.22
N ILE A 33 -0.86 16.46 23.73
CA ILE A 33 -1.04 16.29 25.19
C ILE A 33 0.33 16.10 25.86
N LYS A 34 1.27 15.38 25.22
CA LYS A 34 2.62 15.16 25.75
C LYS A 34 3.44 16.45 25.83
N GLU A 35 3.23 17.40 24.92
CA GLU A 35 3.88 18.71 24.97
C GLU A 35 3.40 19.58 26.14
N ASN A 36 2.22 19.28 26.70
CA ASN A 36 1.76 19.95 27.90
C ASN A 36 2.64 19.56 29.11
N PRO A 37 3.24 20.53 29.83
CA PRO A 37 4.17 20.25 30.94
C PRO A 37 3.55 19.43 32.08
N VAL A 38 2.22 19.49 32.24
CA VAL A 38 1.47 18.71 33.23
C VAL A 38 1.49 17.21 32.90
N TYR A 39 1.44 16.86 31.62
CA TYR A 39 1.34 15.47 31.16
C TYR A 39 2.63 14.94 30.53
N GLY A 40 3.62 15.80 30.24
CA GLY A 40 4.86 15.40 29.58
C GLY A 40 5.65 14.33 30.34
N LYS A 41 5.70 14.39 31.68
CA LYS A 41 6.32 13.33 32.50
C LYS A 41 5.54 12.02 32.41
N LEU A 42 4.21 12.09 32.52
CA LEU A 42 3.33 10.92 32.45
C LEU A 42 3.40 10.23 31.08
N LEU A 43 3.55 11.00 29.99
CA LEU A 43 3.57 10.50 28.62
C LEU A 43 4.99 10.29 28.06
N SER A 44 6.03 10.53 28.86
CA SER A 44 7.43 10.34 28.47
C SER A 44 7.76 8.91 28.01
N TYR A 45 7.02 7.90 28.48
CA TYR A 45 7.21 6.50 28.05
C TYR A 45 6.95 6.28 26.56
N PHE A 46 6.24 7.18 25.88
CA PHE A 46 6.07 7.15 24.42
C PHE A 46 7.37 7.43 23.67
N ASP A 47 8.39 8.02 24.30
CA ASP A 47 9.74 8.15 23.75
C ASP A 47 10.58 6.86 23.93
N SER A 48 9.93 5.71 24.16
CA SER A 48 10.57 4.42 24.36
C SER A 48 9.86 3.31 23.59
N SER A 49 10.53 2.17 23.44
CA SER A 49 9.94 0.97 22.84
C SER A 49 8.67 0.51 23.57
N VAL A 50 8.55 0.76 24.88
CA VAL A 50 7.38 0.37 25.67
C VAL A 50 6.12 1.09 25.20
N GLY A 51 6.23 2.38 24.86
CA GLY A 51 5.09 3.16 24.36
C GLY A 51 4.81 2.92 22.87
N ILE A 52 5.85 2.75 22.05
CA ILE A 52 5.67 2.63 20.59
C ILE A 52 5.31 1.22 20.16
N ASN A 53 5.91 0.16 20.74
CA ASN A 53 5.70 -1.22 20.27
C ASN A 53 4.23 -1.66 20.27
N PRO A 54 3.39 -1.32 21.27
CA PRO A 54 1.96 -1.65 21.23
C PRO A 54 1.25 -1.05 20.01
N ILE A 55 1.56 0.20 19.66
CA ILE A 55 1.02 0.88 18.47
C ILE A 55 1.54 0.20 17.21
N MET A 56 2.85 -0.05 17.15
CA MET A 56 3.51 -0.65 15.97
C MET A 56 3.01 -2.07 15.67
N SER A 57 2.69 -2.85 16.71
CA SER A 57 2.16 -4.21 16.57
C SER A 57 0.80 -4.29 15.88
N LYS A 58 0.04 -3.19 15.89
CA LYS A 58 -1.27 -3.08 15.22
C LYS A 58 -1.12 -2.74 13.74
N LEU A 59 0.06 -2.29 13.32
CA LEU A 59 0.33 -1.88 11.95
C LEU A 59 0.77 -3.07 11.09
N PRO A 60 0.58 -3.00 9.76
CA PRO A 60 1.00 -4.07 8.87
C PRO A 60 2.51 -4.31 8.90
N GLN A 61 2.91 -5.56 8.70
CA GLN A 61 4.29 -6.02 8.87
C GLN A 61 5.31 -5.22 8.02
N SER A 62 4.94 -4.83 6.80
CA SER A 62 5.80 -4.02 5.93
C SER A 62 6.15 -2.67 6.55
N LEU A 63 5.23 -2.04 7.28
CA LEU A 63 5.48 -0.80 8.00
C LEU A 63 6.37 -1.04 9.23
N GLN A 64 6.18 -2.18 9.91
CA GLN A 64 7.03 -2.57 11.05
C GLN A 64 8.49 -2.73 10.65
N TYR A 65 8.77 -3.31 9.48
CA TYR A 65 10.12 -3.38 8.94
C TYR A 65 10.69 -1.99 8.67
N LYS A 66 9.95 -1.14 7.93
CA LYS A 66 10.38 0.24 7.64
C LYS A 66 10.66 1.05 8.90
N TRP A 67 9.80 0.95 9.92
CA TRP A 67 10.02 1.62 11.20
C TRP A 67 11.30 1.14 11.88
N ARG A 68 11.60 -0.16 11.80
CA ARG A 68 12.83 -0.71 12.40
C ARG A 68 14.07 -0.11 11.74
N ASP A 69 14.06 0.03 10.42
CA ASP A 69 15.15 0.65 9.67
C ASP A 69 15.30 2.14 10.02
N GLU A 70 14.22 2.92 9.96
CA GLU A 70 14.20 4.35 10.32
C GLU A 70 14.65 4.59 11.77
N ALA A 71 14.11 3.83 12.72
CA ALA A 71 14.46 3.95 14.12
C ALA A 71 15.93 3.61 14.38
N THR A 72 16.48 2.58 13.72
CA THR A 72 17.91 2.26 13.87
C THR A 72 18.81 3.33 13.26
N ASN A 73 18.43 3.89 12.11
CA ASN A 73 19.16 4.98 11.47
C ASN A 73 19.14 6.25 12.34
N TYR A 74 17.98 6.58 12.92
CA TYR A 74 17.86 7.71 13.85
C TYR A 74 18.76 7.55 15.08
N LYS A 75 18.77 6.37 15.70
CA LYS A 75 19.65 6.08 16.85
C LYS A 75 21.12 6.28 16.51
N LYS A 76 21.56 5.76 15.35
CA LYS A 76 22.95 5.88 14.88
C LYS A 76 23.33 7.33 14.59
N SER A 77 22.47 8.07 13.89
CA SER A 77 22.75 9.44 13.46
C SER A 77 22.69 10.47 14.58
N LYS A 78 21.77 10.31 15.54
CA LYS A 78 21.58 11.25 16.66
C LYS A 78 22.24 10.79 17.96
N ASN A 79 22.86 9.61 17.97
CA ASN A 79 23.46 8.98 19.16
C ASN A 79 22.51 8.93 20.37
N VAL A 80 21.26 8.54 20.14
CA VAL A 80 20.23 8.41 21.17
C VAL A 80 19.85 6.94 21.37
N PRO A 81 19.43 6.52 22.58
CA PRO A 81 19.03 5.14 22.83
C PRO A 81 17.74 4.75 22.09
N TYR A 82 16.85 5.71 21.86
CA TYR A 82 15.59 5.51 21.16
C TYR A 82 15.11 6.81 20.49
N PRO A 83 14.42 6.73 19.33
CA PRO A 83 13.84 7.92 18.70
C PRO A 83 12.72 8.52 19.56
N PRO A 84 12.56 9.86 19.58
CA PRO A 84 11.45 10.49 20.29
C PRO A 84 10.11 10.17 19.63
N PHE A 85 9.02 10.28 20.40
CA PHE A 85 7.67 10.01 19.90
C PHE A 85 7.28 10.91 18.74
N SER A 86 7.74 12.17 18.73
CA SER A 86 7.50 13.11 17.62
C SER A 86 8.00 12.56 16.28
N PHE A 87 9.19 11.94 16.27
CA PHE A 87 9.75 11.32 15.07
C PHE A 87 8.91 10.11 14.60
N PHE A 88 8.32 9.36 15.54
CA PHE A 88 7.39 8.29 15.20
C PHE A 88 6.09 8.82 14.58
N VAL A 89 5.52 9.90 15.12
CA VAL A 89 4.32 10.53 14.56
C VAL A 89 4.59 11.06 13.15
N GLU A 90 5.75 11.68 12.93
CA GLU A 90 6.20 12.14 11.62
C GLU A 90 6.34 10.97 10.63
N PHE A 91 6.99 9.88 11.04
CA PHE A 91 7.11 8.67 10.24
C PHE A 91 5.73 8.11 9.82
N ILE A 92 4.79 7.97 10.75
CA ILE A 92 3.44 7.48 10.43
C ILE A 92 2.73 8.45 9.47
N SER A 93 2.93 9.75 9.66
CA SER A 93 2.34 10.80 8.82
C SER A 93 2.85 10.72 7.38
N ASP A 94 4.18 10.62 7.20
CA ASP A 94 4.83 10.44 5.91
C ASP A 94 4.35 9.15 5.21
N GLN A 95 4.30 8.04 5.94
CA GLN A 95 3.87 6.77 5.35
C GLN A 95 2.42 6.85 4.90
N ALA A 96 1.50 7.34 5.72
CA ALA A 96 0.11 7.44 5.29
C ALA A 96 -0.09 8.46 4.16
N SER A 97 0.69 9.54 4.08
CA SER A 97 0.71 10.42 2.89
C SER A 97 1.12 9.65 1.63
N LYS A 98 2.19 8.85 1.69
CA LYS A 98 2.64 8.01 0.56
C LYS A 98 1.60 6.96 0.13
N TYR A 99 0.89 6.36 1.09
CA TYR A 99 -0.16 5.37 0.80
C TYR A 99 -1.46 6.00 0.28
N ASN A 100 -1.73 7.25 0.64
CA ASN A 100 -2.93 7.99 0.21
C ASN A 100 -2.72 8.78 -1.09
N ASP A 101 -1.48 8.89 -1.57
CA ASP A 101 -1.14 9.62 -2.79
C ASP A 101 -1.81 8.95 -4.02
N PRO A 102 -2.70 9.67 -4.74
CA PRO A 102 -3.40 9.13 -5.90
C PRO A 102 -2.47 8.74 -7.04
N GLY A 103 -1.26 9.32 -7.14
CA GLY A 103 -0.26 8.99 -8.15
C GLY A 103 0.34 7.59 -8.00
N PHE A 104 0.22 6.97 -6.83
CA PHE A 104 0.71 5.61 -6.55
C PHE A 104 -0.42 4.58 -6.38
N LYS A 105 -1.63 4.88 -6.88
CA LYS A 105 -2.73 3.89 -6.95
C LYS A 105 -2.49 2.95 -8.12
N PHE A 106 -1.81 1.83 -7.87
CA PHE A 106 -1.57 0.81 -8.89
C PHE A 106 -2.86 0.04 -9.23
N GLU A 107 -3.00 -0.44 -10.47
CA GLU A 107 -4.22 -1.13 -10.95
C GLU A 107 -4.61 -2.35 -10.10
N SER A 108 -3.66 -2.96 -9.39
CA SER A 108 -3.89 -4.06 -8.45
C SER A 108 -4.69 -3.67 -7.20
N ASP A 109 -4.64 -2.40 -6.78
CA ASP A 109 -5.34 -1.93 -5.57
C ASP A 109 -6.83 -1.66 -5.82
N GLN A 110 -7.25 -1.53 -7.09
CA GLN A 110 -8.64 -1.32 -7.50
C GLN A 110 -9.51 -2.57 -7.33
N ASN A 111 -8.93 -3.78 -7.45
CA ASN A 111 -9.70 -5.03 -7.36
C ASN A 111 -10.06 -5.43 -5.93
N ASN A 112 -9.35 -4.92 -4.92
CA ASN A 112 -9.59 -5.26 -3.51
C ASN A 112 -10.62 -4.36 -2.81
N ASN A 113 -11.04 -3.26 -3.46
CA ASN A 113 -12.01 -2.30 -2.92
C ASN A 113 -13.39 -2.38 -3.56
N SER A 114 -13.72 -3.50 -4.24
CA SER A 114 -15.14 -3.75 -4.55
C SER A 114 -15.88 -3.99 -3.22
N PRO A 115 -16.95 -3.24 -2.91
CA PRO A 115 -17.77 -3.57 -1.77
C PRO A 115 -18.39 -4.92 -2.08
N GLN A 116 -17.91 -5.97 -1.41
CA GLN A 116 -18.56 -7.28 -1.43
C GLN A 116 -20.01 -7.05 -1.03
N ALA A 117 -20.90 -7.09 -2.02
CA ALA A 117 -22.32 -7.17 -1.82
C ALA A 117 -22.55 -8.34 -0.87
N ARG A 118 -22.95 -8.00 0.36
CA ARG A 118 -23.35 -8.96 1.38
C ARG A 118 -24.69 -9.55 0.98
N ASP A 119 -24.68 -10.47 0.02
CA ASP A 119 -25.84 -11.35 -0.17
C ASP A 119 -25.76 -12.47 0.87
N LYS A 120 -26.47 -12.22 1.98
CA LYS A 120 -26.97 -13.28 2.84
C LYS A 120 -27.77 -14.24 1.98
N LYS A 121 -27.35 -15.52 1.92
CA LYS A 121 -28.28 -16.65 2.00
C LYS A 121 -27.54 -17.91 2.46
N SER A 122 -27.97 -18.34 3.64
CA SER A 122 -27.73 -19.65 4.24
C SER A 122 -28.17 -20.78 3.30
N GLY A 123 -27.36 -21.82 3.18
CA GLY A 123 -27.70 -23.06 2.48
C GLY A 123 -26.53 -24.05 2.56
N ARG A 124 -26.60 -24.99 3.49
CA ARG A 124 -25.67 -26.12 3.65
C ARG A 124 -25.43 -26.85 2.33
N SER A 125 -24.18 -26.99 1.92
CA SER A 125 -23.65 -28.24 1.37
C SER A 125 -22.13 -28.21 1.34
N SER A 126 -21.52 -29.25 1.91
CA SER A 126 -20.10 -29.53 1.85
C SER A 126 -19.71 -29.88 0.41
N GLN A 127 -19.10 -28.95 -0.31
CA GLN A 127 -18.32 -29.27 -1.52
C GLN A 127 -17.04 -28.45 -1.52
N ARG A 128 -15.92 -29.19 -1.66
CA ARG A 128 -14.53 -28.71 -1.77
C ARG A 128 -14.42 -27.48 -2.70
N PRO A 129 -13.49 -26.54 -2.44
CA PRO A 129 -13.28 -25.41 -3.34
C PRO A 129 -12.74 -25.94 -4.66
N ARG A 130 -13.54 -25.86 -5.73
CA ARG A 130 -13.01 -25.92 -7.08
C ARG A 130 -12.30 -24.58 -7.31
N LEU A 131 -10.97 -24.63 -7.36
CA LEU A 131 -10.18 -23.54 -7.92
C LEU A 131 -10.70 -23.28 -9.33
N SER A 132 -11.40 -22.16 -9.52
CA SER A 132 -11.69 -21.65 -10.85
C SER A 132 -10.36 -21.16 -11.41
N VAL A 133 -9.62 -22.07 -12.05
CA VAL A 133 -8.48 -21.74 -12.88
C VAL A 133 -9.04 -20.88 -14.01
N ARG A 134 -8.94 -19.56 -13.85
CA ARG A 134 -9.09 -18.65 -14.98
C ARG A 134 -7.95 -19.03 -15.92
N ASN A 135 -8.27 -19.60 -17.07
CA ASN A 135 -7.28 -19.88 -18.10
C ASN A 135 -6.69 -18.55 -18.56
N ILE A 136 -5.56 -18.18 -17.97
CA ILE A 136 -4.75 -17.06 -18.44
C ILE A 136 -3.93 -17.64 -19.60
N ASN A 137 -4.31 -17.30 -20.83
CA ASN A 137 -3.44 -17.54 -21.97
C ASN A 137 -2.29 -16.53 -21.88
N VAL A 138 -1.15 -16.99 -21.37
CA VAL A 138 0.12 -16.27 -21.44
C VAL A 138 0.81 -16.72 -22.71
N SER A 139 0.72 -15.93 -23.78
CA SER A 139 1.60 -16.10 -24.92
C SER A 139 2.99 -15.62 -24.50
N LYS A 140 3.91 -16.56 -24.33
CA LYS A 140 5.32 -16.28 -24.10
C LYS A 140 5.89 -15.60 -25.36
N THR A 141 6.34 -14.36 -25.24
CA THR A 141 7.11 -13.72 -26.32
C THR A 141 8.51 -14.33 -26.31
N GLU A 142 8.69 -15.41 -27.06
CA GLU A 142 10.03 -15.92 -27.35
C GLU A 142 10.64 -15.02 -28.41
N ILE A 143 11.67 -14.25 -28.01
CA ILE A 143 12.52 -13.50 -28.91
C ILE A 143 13.44 -14.53 -29.58
N ALA A 144 12.92 -15.20 -30.61
CA ALA A 144 13.74 -16.02 -31.49
C ALA A 144 14.37 -15.09 -32.54
N THR A 145 15.61 -14.69 -32.27
CA THR A 145 16.54 -14.25 -33.30
C THR A 145 16.73 -15.36 -34.34
N SER A 146 16.75 -14.94 -35.60
CA SER A 146 17.32 -15.63 -36.76
C SER A 146 16.41 -16.60 -37.53
N THR A 147 16.10 -16.12 -38.74
CA THR A 147 16.26 -16.81 -40.02
C THR A 147 15.39 -18.03 -40.33
N GLU A 148 14.60 -17.82 -41.38
CA GLU A 148 14.00 -18.78 -42.31
C GLU A 148 12.59 -19.31 -42.01
N GLY A 149 11.66 -18.89 -42.89
CA GLY A 149 10.59 -19.77 -43.36
C GLY A 149 9.30 -19.83 -42.57
N ILE A 150 8.65 -18.70 -42.24
CA ILE A 150 7.26 -18.71 -41.76
C ILE A 150 6.42 -17.71 -42.53
N LYS A 151 5.35 -18.22 -43.15
CA LYS A 151 4.36 -17.49 -43.96
C LYS A 151 3.98 -16.17 -43.29
N PRO A 152 3.95 -15.03 -44.02
CA PRO A 152 3.69 -13.74 -43.41
C PRO A 152 2.29 -13.75 -42.79
N ILE A 153 2.24 -13.62 -41.46
CA ILE A 153 1.02 -13.22 -40.76
C ILE A 153 0.59 -11.94 -41.46
N LYS A 154 -0.56 -11.99 -42.16
CA LYS A 154 -1.10 -10.84 -42.88
C LYS A 154 -1.44 -9.76 -41.86
N LEU A 155 -0.46 -8.91 -41.56
CA LEU A 155 -0.61 -7.74 -40.71
C LEU A 155 -1.59 -6.81 -41.42
N LYS A 156 -2.84 -6.82 -40.95
CA LYS A 156 -3.84 -5.86 -41.39
C LYS A 156 -3.60 -4.56 -40.65
N CYS A 157 -3.59 -3.45 -41.37
CA CYS A 157 -3.44 -2.13 -40.78
C CYS A 157 -4.59 -1.85 -39.81
N ALA A 158 -4.28 -1.41 -38.58
CA ALA A 158 -5.29 -1.11 -37.57
C ALA A 158 -6.21 0.08 -37.97
N ILE A 159 -5.73 0.95 -38.86
CA ILE A 159 -6.45 2.15 -39.29
C ILE A 159 -7.47 1.84 -40.39
N HIS A 160 -7.08 1.06 -41.41
CA HIS A 160 -7.92 0.81 -42.58
C HIS A 160 -8.33 -0.66 -42.76
N LYS A 161 -7.88 -1.56 -41.89
CA LYS A 161 -8.13 -3.01 -41.92
C LYS A 161 -7.75 -3.70 -43.24
N THR A 162 -6.92 -3.05 -44.06
CA THR A 162 -6.36 -3.54 -45.31
C THR A 162 -4.99 -4.20 -45.09
N ASN A 163 -4.54 -5.01 -46.06
CA ASN A 163 -3.28 -5.77 -45.99
C ASN A 163 -2.06 -4.86 -46.22
N HIS A 164 -1.67 -4.08 -45.22
CA HIS A 164 -0.38 -3.39 -45.14
C HIS A 164 0.04 -3.21 -43.67
N SER A 165 1.35 -3.13 -43.42
CA SER A 165 1.90 -2.85 -42.09
C SER A 165 1.67 -1.39 -41.69
N LEU A 166 1.72 -1.08 -40.39
CA LEU A 166 1.66 0.32 -39.91
C LEU A 166 2.81 1.16 -40.48
N ASN A 167 3.98 0.56 -40.71
CA ASN A 167 5.14 1.23 -41.32
C ASN A 167 4.87 1.69 -42.76
N ASP A 168 3.97 1.02 -43.48
CA ASP A 168 3.60 1.37 -44.85
C ASP A 168 2.28 2.17 -44.91
N CYS A 169 1.68 2.48 -43.76
CA CYS A 169 0.39 3.13 -43.70
C CYS A 169 0.54 4.65 -43.88
N ARG A 170 0.13 5.14 -45.05
CA ARG A 170 0.22 6.57 -45.39
C ARG A 170 -0.50 7.48 -44.39
N SER A 171 -1.68 7.08 -43.89
CA SER A 171 -2.43 7.86 -42.89
C SER A 171 -1.79 7.85 -41.49
N PHE A 172 -1.01 6.81 -41.18
CA PHE A 172 -0.21 6.76 -39.94
C PHE A 172 0.99 7.69 -40.07
N LEU A 173 1.73 7.58 -41.17
CA LEU A 173 2.91 8.41 -41.45
C LEU A 173 2.56 9.89 -41.66
N SER A 174 1.37 10.21 -42.16
CA SER A 174 0.93 11.60 -42.34
C SER A 174 0.53 12.28 -41.04
N LYS A 175 0.37 11.53 -39.94
CA LYS A 175 0.18 12.07 -38.59
C LYS A 175 1.55 12.13 -37.92
N SER A 176 2.35 13.12 -38.31
CA SER A 176 3.47 13.56 -37.48
C SER A 176 2.90 14.16 -36.18
N ILE A 177 3.54 13.86 -35.05
CA ILE A 177 3.11 14.23 -33.68
C ILE A 177 2.85 15.74 -33.55
#